data_AF-A0A1S1LXE0-F1
#
_entry.id   AF-A0A1S1LXE0-F1
#
_cell.length_a   1.000
_cell.length_b   1.000
_cell.length_c   1.000
_cell.angle_alpha   90.00
_cell.angle_beta   90.00
_cell.angle_gamma   90.00
#
_symmetry.space_group_name_H-M   'P 1'
#
loop_
_entity.id
_entity.type
_entity.pdbx_description
1 polymer ?
#
loop_
_entity_poly.entity_id
_entity_poly.type
_entity_poly.pdbx_seq_one_letter_code
_entity_poly.pdbx_strand_id
1 'polypeptide(L)'
;MGEGRAVGIGEYIAPEDFPVFRLTQLMILLQEVAPVGAKAIELERLGYYDFFAANPFAIFGTDDELQHAQLHQASFDERQLSYASTGSRFANRRKRLQHDVAVLVAYRLAQMRHGGYEITSMGQDFVESLTALYVDQYRQSVRVVHSRLRLLSDNQLSQAARGWLKTPSLLLDLYGSVNSTYTETLMRGGL
;
A
#
# COMPACT_ATOMS: atom_id res chain seq x y z
N MET A 1 -10.05 11.16 -50.05
CA MET A 1 -10.87 11.56 -48.89
C MET A 1 -10.35 10.76 -47.70
N GLY A 2 -9.91 11.46 -46.66
CA GLY A 2 -8.93 10.98 -45.69
C GLY A 2 -9.45 9.97 -44.68
N GLU A 3 -8.60 8.98 -44.41
CA GLU A 3 -8.66 8.08 -43.27
C GLU A 3 -8.54 8.88 -41.97
N GLY A 4 -9.56 8.78 -41.12
CA GLY A 4 -9.53 9.31 -39.76
C GLY A 4 -8.54 8.51 -38.92
N ARG A 5 -7.30 9.00 -38.82
CA ARG A 5 -6.33 8.56 -37.81
C ARG A 5 -6.95 8.76 -36.43
N ALA A 6 -7.17 7.66 -35.71
CA ALA A 6 -7.45 7.68 -34.29
C ALA A 6 -6.33 8.46 -33.59
N VAL A 7 -6.71 9.59 -32.99
CA VAL A 7 -5.85 10.36 -32.10
C VAL A 7 -5.59 9.47 -30.90
N GLY A 8 -4.34 9.04 -30.71
CA GLY A 8 -3.91 8.36 -29.50
C GLY A 8 -4.20 9.27 -28.31
N ILE A 9 -5.21 8.91 -27.52
CA ILE A 9 -5.43 9.42 -26.17
C ILE A 9 -4.10 9.28 -25.43
N GLY A 10 -3.51 10.41 -25.03
CA GLY A 10 -2.26 10.44 -24.28
C GLY A 10 -2.34 9.50 -23.09
N GLU A 11 -1.28 8.71 -22.90
CA GLU A 11 -1.15 7.78 -21.78
C GLU A 11 -1.50 8.51 -20.48
N TYR A 12 -2.57 8.08 -19.81
CA TYR A 12 -2.95 8.65 -18.52
C TYR A 12 -1.89 8.24 -17.49
N ILE A 13 -1.02 9.18 -17.12
CA ILE A 13 -0.03 8.98 -16.06
C ILE A 13 -0.74 9.27 -14.73
N ALA A 14 -0.91 8.25 -13.91
CA ALA A 14 -1.52 8.39 -12.61
C ALA A 14 -0.52 9.07 -11.64
N PRO A 15 -0.96 9.85 -10.64
CA PRO A 15 -0.06 10.46 -9.66
C PRO A 15 0.88 9.45 -8.99
N GLU A 16 0.42 8.22 -8.74
CA GLU A 16 1.23 7.14 -8.19
C GLU A 16 2.35 6.64 -9.11
N ASP A 17 2.40 7.03 -10.38
CA ASP A 17 3.51 6.68 -11.26
C ASP A 17 4.76 7.54 -10.97
N PHE A 18 4.58 8.70 -10.34
CA PHE A 18 5.68 9.59 -9.95
C PHE A 18 6.32 9.14 -8.61
N PRO A 19 7.64 8.84 -8.57
CA PRO A 19 8.31 8.38 -7.34
C PRO A 19 8.18 9.36 -6.18
N VAL A 20 8.33 10.67 -6.41
CA VAL A 20 8.23 11.69 -5.36
C VAL A 20 6.85 11.67 -4.69
N PHE A 21 5.79 11.49 -5.48
CA PHE A 21 4.43 11.42 -4.96
C PHE A 21 4.24 10.18 -4.08
N ARG A 22 4.70 9.01 -4.56
CA ARG A 22 4.64 7.76 -3.77
C ARG A 22 5.45 7.81 -2.48
N LEU A 23 6.67 8.34 -2.55
CA LEU A 23 7.54 8.46 -1.37
C LEU A 23 6.92 9.41 -0.34
N THR A 24 6.33 10.52 -0.80
CA THR A 24 5.58 11.44 0.06
C THR A 24 4.39 10.75 0.71
N GLN A 25 3.57 10.02 -0.04
CA GLN A 25 2.47 9.20 0.52
C GLN A 25 2.97 8.21 1.56
N LEU A 26 4.07 7.51 1.28
CA LEU A 26 4.64 6.52 2.19
C LEU A 26 5.16 7.16 3.49
N MET A 27 5.72 8.37 3.42
CA MET A 27 6.11 9.13 4.61
C MET A 27 4.91 9.58 5.44
N ILE A 28 3.86 10.12 4.79
CA ILE A 28 2.62 10.49 5.48
C ILE A 28 2.01 9.26 6.17
N LEU A 29 2.01 8.12 5.46
CA LEU A 29 1.55 6.85 6.00
C LEU A 29 2.35 6.46 7.25
N LEU A 30 3.68 6.42 7.17
CA LEU A 30 4.54 6.08 8.31
C LEU A 30 4.36 7.05 9.48
N GLN A 31 4.17 8.36 9.24
CA GLN A 31 3.89 9.32 10.30
C GLN A 31 2.63 8.96 11.10
N GLU A 32 1.58 8.49 10.43
CA GLU A 32 0.28 8.21 11.05
C GLU A 32 0.20 6.79 11.67
N VAL A 33 0.94 5.80 11.13
CA VAL A 33 0.85 4.39 11.60
C VAL A 33 2.05 3.91 12.40
N ALA A 34 3.20 4.57 12.26
CA ALA A 34 4.45 4.25 12.94
C ALA A 34 5.25 5.54 13.27
N PRO A 35 4.67 6.48 14.05
CA PRO A 35 5.36 7.71 14.45
C PRO A 35 6.63 7.39 15.27
N VAL A 36 7.54 8.36 15.39
CA VAL A 36 8.77 8.23 16.18
C VAL A 36 8.46 7.68 17.57
N GLY A 37 9.14 6.59 17.93
CA GLY A 37 8.99 5.94 19.23
C GLY A 37 7.82 4.97 19.35
N ALA A 38 6.93 4.87 18.35
CA ALA A 38 5.88 3.87 18.30
C ALA A 38 6.44 2.49 17.91
N LYS A 39 5.53 1.50 17.85
CA LYS A 39 5.87 0.17 17.32
C LYS A 39 6.13 0.29 15.81
N ALA A 40 7.28 -0.20 15.37
CA ALA A 40 7.59 -0.31 13.94
C ALA A 40 6.63 -1.27 13.23
N ILE A 41 6.39 -1.03 11.94
CA ILE A 41 5.43 -1.80 11.14
C ILE A 41 6.18 -2.66 10.12
N GLU A 42 5.88 -3.95 10.12
CA GLU A 42 6.42 -4.91 9.17
C GLU A 42 6.03 -4.57 7.72
N LEU A 43 6.91 -4.89 6.78
CA LEU A 43 6.75 -4.54 5.36
C LEU A 43 5.43 -5.06 4.76
N GLU A 44 5.02 -6.28 5.13
CA GLU A 44 3.76 -6.86 4.68
C GLU A 44 2.55 -6.03 5.16
N ARG A 45 2.51 -5.70 6.44
CA ARG A 45 1.43 -4.88 7.02
C ARG A 45 1.43 -3.46 6.44
N LEU A 46 2.61 -2.88 6.23
CA LEU A 46 2.77 -1.60 5.57
C LEU A 46 2.19 -1.62 4.15
N GLY A 47 2.34 -2.72 3.41
CA GLY A 47 1.77 -2.87 2.08
C GLY A 47 0.24 -2.89 2.03
N TYR A 48 -0.43 -3.45 3.05
CA TYR A 48 -1.89 -3.32 3.15
C TYR A 48 -2.30 -1.88 3.46
N TYR A 49 -1.63 -1.21 4.40
CA TYR A 49 -1.93 0.19 4.70
C TYR A 49 -1.71 1.10 3.49
N ASP A 50 -0.57 0.97 2.79
CA ASP A 50 -0.22 1.76 1.62
C ASP A 50 -1.24 1.60 0.49
N PHE A 51 -1.68 0.38 0.22
CA PHE A 51 -2.68 0.15 -0.81
C PHE A 51 -4.07 0.67 -0.43
N PHE A 52 -4.56 0.32 0.76
CA PHE A 52 -5.92 0.67 1.15
C PHE A 52 -6.07 2.15 1.52
N ALA A 53 -5.03 2.82 2.02
CA ALA A 53 -5.05 4.29 2.18
C ALA A 53 -5.15 5.02 0.84
N ALA A 54 -4.57 4.46 -0.23
CA ALA A 54 -4.75 4.99 -1.58
C ALA A 54 -6.09 4.58 -2.23
N ASN A 55 -6.78 3.58 -1.68
CA ASN A 55 -8.00 2.99 -2.26
C ASN A 55 -9.00 2.62 -1.15
N PRO A 56 -9.48 3.60 -0.34
CA PRO A 56 -10.21 3.29 0.88
C PRO A 56 -11.55 2.60 0.59
N PHE A 57 -12.23 2.95 -0.50
CA PHE A 57 -13.49 2.31 -0.90
C PHE A 57 -13.34 0.84 -1.34
N ALA A 58 -12.13 0.29 -1.41
CA ALA A 58 -11.93 -1.15 -1.55
C ALA A 58 -12.32 -1.92 -0.28
N ILE A 59 -12.31 -1.26 0.90
CA ILE A 59 -12.62 -1.89 2.20
C ILE A 59 -13.84 -1.29 2.90
N PHE A 60 -14.28 -0.10 2.51
CA PHE A 60 -15.47 0.58 3.07
C PHE A 60 -16.65 0.44 2.12
N GLY A 61 -17.61 -0.42 2.48
CA GLY A 61 -18.82 -0.68 1.72
C GLY A 61 -19.93 0.33 2.01
N THR A 62 -21.10 0.15 1.41
CA THR A 62 -22.26 1.06 1.59
C THR A 62 -22.74 1.15 3.03
N ASP A 63 -22.52 0.11 3.83
CA ASP A 63 -22.97 0.05 5.22
C ASP A 63 -22.02 0.82 6.17
N ASP A 64 -20.89 1.32 5.66
CA ASP A 64 -19.88 2.07 6.42
C ASP A 64 -20.12 3.59 6.36
N GLU A 65 -21.35 4.04 6.65
CA GLU A 65 -21.83 5.42 6.43
C GLU A 65 -20.91 6.49 7.04
N LEU A 66 -20.42 6.26 8.28
CA LEU A 66 -19.54 7.20 8.96
C LEU A 66 -18.18 7.33 8.26
N GLN A 67 -17.59 6.22 7.83
CA GLN A 67 -16.29 6.25 7.14
C GLN A 67 -16.44 6.79 5.73
N HIS A 68 -17.55 6.49 5.04
CA HIS A 68 -17.92 7.14 3.79
C HIS A 68 -17.99 8.65 3.92
N ALA A 69 -18.74 9.15 4.91
CA ALA A 69 -18.84 10.59 5.16
C ALA A 69 -17.45 11.23 5.42
N GLN A 70 -16.60 10.56 6.20
CA GLN A 70 -15.22 11.02 6.47
C GLN A 70 -14.35 11.06 5.22
N LEU A 71 -14.45 10.06 4.34
CA LEU A 71 -13.68 9.98 3.10
C LEU A 71 -14.18 10.97 2.05
N HIS A 72 -15.49 11.14 1.92
CA HIS A 72 -16.10 12.17 1.06
C HIS A 72 -15.76 13.58 1.53
N GLN A 73 -15.75 13.83 2.84
CA GLN A 73 -15.28 15.10 3.42
C GLN A 73 -13.79 15.36 3.08
N ALA A 74 -12.99 14.30 3.01
CA ALA A 74 -11.61 14.34 2.52
C ALA A 74 -11.49 14.36 0.98
N SER A 75 -12.59 14.57 0.26
CA SER A 75 -12.64 14.62 -1.21
C SER A 75 -12.13 13.36 -1.93
N PHE A 76 -12.17 12.19 -1.28
CA PHE A 76 -11.94 10.92 -1.98
C PHE A 76 -13.15 10.57 -2.85
N ASP A 77 -12.91 10.15 -4.09
CA ASP A 77 -13.95 9.76 -5.03
C ASP A 77 -13.95 8.24 -5.25
N GLU A 78 -15.12 7.62 -5.08
CA GLU A 78 -15.38 6.19 -5.34
C GLU A 78 -15.07 5.78 -6.79
N ARG A 79 -15.15 6.72 -7.75
CA ARG A 79 -14.94 6.46 -9.18
C ARG A 79 -13.49 6.14 -9.55
N GLN A 80 -12.51 6.40 -8.67
CA GLN A 80 -11.09 6.11 -8.93
C GLN A 80 -10.77 4.59 -8.96
N LEU A 81 -11.71 3.73 -8.55
CA LEU A 81 -11.56 2.27 -8.62
C LEU A 81 -11.84 1.68 -10.03
N SER A 82 -12.29 2.49 -10.99
CA SER A 82 -13.02 2.02 -12.18
C SER A 82 -12.18 1.33 -13.29
N TYR A 83 -10.85 1.52 -13.38
CA TYR A 83 -10.16 1.22 -14.66
C TYR A 83 -9.15 0.06 -14.68
N ALA A 84 -8.79 -0.55 -13.54
CA ALA A 84 -7.91 -1.72 -13.52
C ALA A 84 -8.27 -2.66 -12.36
N SER A 85 -8.05 -3.97 -12.53
CA SER A 85 -8.32 -4.94 -11.46
C SER A 85 -7.57 -4.55 -10.19
N THR A 86 -8.31 -4.25 -9.12
CA THR A 86 -7.80 -3.82 -7.81
C THR A 86 -6.66 -4.73 -7.30
N GLY A 87 -6.74 -6.03 -7.60
CA GLY A 87 -5.68 -7.01 -7.31
C GLY A 87 -4.36 -6.79 -8.05
N SER A 88 -4.38 -6.43 -9.34
CA SER A 88 -3.16 -6.13 -10.10
C SER A 88 -2.47 -4.86 -9.59
N ARG A 89 -3.25 -3.82 -9.26
CA ARG A 89 -2.74 -2.60 -8.64
C ARG A 89 -2.11 -2.89 -7.27
N PHE A 90 -2.73 -3.75 -6.47
CA PHE A 90 -2.17 -4.20 -5.19
C PHE A 90 -0.84 -4.92 -5.36
N ALA A 91 -0.76 -5.90 -6.27
CA ALA A 91 0.47 -6.64 -6.54
C ALA A 91 1.61 -5.73 -7.01
N ASN A 92 1.33 -4.81 -7.94
CA ASN A 92 2.33 -3.85 -8.43
C ASN A 92 2.80 -2.89 -7.34
N ARG A 93 1.89 -2.42 -6.47
CA ARG A 93 2.21 -1.55 -5.34
C ARG A 93 3.04 -2.27 -4.28
N ARG A 94 2.74 -3.53 -4.01
CA ARG A 94 3.52 -4.37 -3.09
C ARG A 94 4.93 -4.68 -3.61
N LYS A 95 5.08 -4.95 -4.92
CA LYS A 95 6.40 -5.20 -5.56
C LYS A 95 7.36 -4.02 -5.43
N ARG A 96 6.86 -2.79 -5.54
CA ARG A 96 7.69 -1.57 -5.45
C ARG A 96 7.95 -1.11 -4.01
N LEU A 97 7.12 -1.49 -3.05
CA LEU A 97 7.17 -0.98 -1.67
C LEU A 97 8.54 -1.15 -1.03
N GLN A 98 9.19 -2.31 -1.23
CA GLN A 98 10.52 -2.56 -0.68
C GLN A 98 11.55 -1.53 -1.16
N HIS A 99 11.49 -1.18 -2.45
CA HIS A 99 12.35 -0.15 -3.03
C HIS A 99 12.01 1.23 -2.47
N ASP A 100 10.73 1.61 -2.44
CA ASP A 100 10.29 2.92 -1.94
C ASP A 100 10.70 3.11 -0.46
N VAL A 101 10.55 2.09 0.39
CA VAL A 101 11.03 2.11 1.78
C VAL A 101 12.56 2.22 1.86
N ALA A 102 13.30 1.47 1.03
CA ALA A 102 14.76 1.55 1.00
C ALA A 102 15.26 2.95 0.63
N VAL A 103 14.58 3.64 -0.29
CA VAL A 103 14.86 5.04 -0.62
C VAL A 103 14.65 5.94 0.59
N LEU A 104 13.53 5.85 1.30
CA LEU A 104 13.28 6.64 2.51
C LEU A 104 14.34 6.39 3.60
N VAL A 105 14.78 5.14 3.77
CA VAL A 105 15.86 4.79 4.70
C VAL A 105 17.20 5.39 4.28
N ALA A 106 17.54 5.31 2.98
CA ALA A 106 18.78 5.91 2.46
C ALA A 106 18.85 7.43 2.68
N TYR A 107 17.71 8.11 2.57
CA TYR A 107 17.59 9.55 2.86
C TYR A 107 17.34 9.88 4.35
N ARG A 108 17.35 8.87 5.24
CA ARG A 108 17.10 9.02 6.69
C ARG A 108 15.74 9.61 7.05
N LEU A 109 14.75 9.46 6.16
CA LEU A 109 13.36 9.89 6.36
C LEU A 109 12.53 8.79 7.04
N ALA A 110 12.96 7.53 6.90
CA ALA A 110 12.45 6.39 7.64
C ALA A 110 13.63 5.59 8.22
N GLN A 111 13.36 4.72 9.18
CA GLN A 111 14.38 3.83 9.74
C GLN A 111 13.82 2.43 10.00
N MET A 112 14.70 1.43 9.93
CA MET A 112 14.37 0.07 10.33
C MET A 112 14.66 -0.09 11.83
N ARG A 113 13.68 -0.60 12.57
CA ARG A 113 13.81 -1.02 13.96
C ARG A 113 13.41 -2.49 14.10
N HIS A 114 13.50 -3.02 15.31
CA HIS A 114 13.01 -4.36 15.59
C HIS A 114 11.52 -4.47 15.22
N GLY A 115 11.20 -5.38 14.30
CA GLY A 115 9.82 -5.60 13.84
C GLY A 115 9.34 -4.70 12.70
N GLY A 116 10.22 -3.92 12.03
CA GLY A 116 9.87 -3.26 10.76
C GLY A 116 10.35 -1.83 10.62
N TYR A 117 9.51 -0.97 10.03
CA TYR A 117 9.85 0.41 9.68
C TYR A 117 9.04 1.42 10.49
N GLU A 118 9.67 2.53 10.83
CA GLU A 118 9.03 3.72 11.41
C GLU A 118 9.58 4.98 10.73
N ILE A 119 8.86 6.10 10.88
CA ILE A 119 9.36 7.40 10.44
C ILE A 119 10.47 7.91 11.38
N THR A 120 11.44 8.66 10.87
CA THR A 120 12.42 9.39 11.72
C THR A 120 11.89 10.76 12.12
N SER A 121 12.55 11.45 13.06
CA SER A 121 12.22 12.86 13.36
C SER A 121 12.37 13.76 12.13
N MET A 122 13.43 13.56 11.33
CA MET A 122 13.62 14.28 10.06
C MET A 122 12.48 14.01 9.07
N GLY A 123 12.00 12.76 9.01
CA GLY A 123 10.84 12.42 8.21
C GLY A 123 9.57 13.11 8.71
N GLN A 124 9.35 13.18 10.02
CA GLN A 124 8.21 13.89 10.61
C GLN A 124 8.24 15.37 10.27
N ASP A 125 9.38 16.03 10.47
CA ASP A 125 9.56 17.45 10.14
C ASP A 125 9.26 17.73 8.66
N PHE A 126 9.72 16.84 7.77
CA PHE A 126 9.42 16.94 6.35
C PHE A 126 7.91 16.85 6.09
N VAL A 127 7.22 15.86 6.65
CA VAL A 127 5.77 15.71 6.41
C VAL A 127 4.98 16.87 7.01
N GLU A 128 5.41 17.42 8.15
CA GLU A 128 4.80 18.60 8.78
C GLU A 128 5.01 19.88 7.97
N SER A 129 6.07 19.96 7.17
CA SER A 129 6.32 21.09 6.26
C SER A 129 5.42 21.09 5.02
N LEU A 130 4.71 19.99 4.74
CA LEU A 130 3.85 19.88 3.57
C LEU A 130 2.52 20.59 3.80
N THR A 131 2.15 21.49 2.89
CA THR A 131 0.94 22.34 2.98
C THR A 131 -0.08 22.06 1.88
N ALA A 132 0.20 21.09 1.01
CA ALA A 132 -0.71 20.75 -0.09
C ALA A 132 -1.99 20.11 0.46
N LEU A 133 -3.16 20.55 -0.04
CA LEU A 133 -4.47 20.01 0.35
C LEU A 133 -4.53 18.47 0.27
N TYR A 134 -3.88 17.90 -0.74
CA TYR A 134 -3.80 16.45 -0.91
C TYR A 134 -3.19 15.72 0.31
N VAL A 135 -2.29 16.36 1.06
CA VAL A 135 -1.67 15.78 2.25
C VAL A 135 -2.70 15.57 3.34
N ASP A 136 -3.56 16.57 3.59
CA ASP A 136 -4.62 16.47 4.60
C ASP A 136 -5.66 15.42 4.20
N GLN A 137 -6.01 15.38 2.92
CA GLN A 137 -6.90 14.36 2.37
C GLN A 137 -6.32 12.96 2.60
N TYR A 138 -5.07 12.75 2.20
CA TYR A 138 -4.41 11.45 2.33
C TYR A 138 -4.21 11.04 3.80
N ARG A 139 -3.84 11.97 4.69
CA ARG A 139 -3.80 11.72 6.16
C ARG A 139 -5.14 11.22 6.67
N GLN A 140 -6.25 11.83 6.25
CA GLN A 140 -7.57 11.41 6.67
C GLN A 140 -7.89 9.98 6.19
N SER A 141 -7.57 9.66 4.93
CA SER A 141 -7.70 8.28 4.44
C SER A 141 -6.87 7.29 5.26
N VAL A 142 -5.59 7.62 5.53
CA VAL A 142 -4.70 6.77 6.35
C VAL A 142 -5.31 6.53 7.73
N ARG A 143 -5.83 7.57 8.41
CA ARG A 143 -6.45 7.43 9.74
C ARG A 143 -7.66 6.52 9.72
N VAL A 144 -8.56 6.71 8.76
CA VAL A 144 -9.77 5.91 8.60
C VAL A 144 -9.42 4.44 8.33
N VAL A 145 -8.53 4.19 7.38
CA VAL A 145 -8.04 2.83 7.07
C VAL A 145 -7.30 2.20 8.24
N HIS A 146 -6.39 2.94 8.88
CA HIS A 146 -5.61 2.46 10.02
C HIS A 146 -6.52 2.04 11.17
N SER A 147 -7.57 2.81 11.46
CA SER A 147 -8.53 2.50 12.53
C SER A 147 -9.20 1.13 12.35
N ARG A 148 -9.47 0.71 11.10
CA ARG A 148 -10.05 -0.58 10.75
C ARG A 148 -9.02 -1.70 10.77
N LEU A 149 -7.89 -1.52 10.07
CA LEU A 149 -6.94 -2.62 9.87
C LEU A 149 -6.10 -2.93 11.12
N ARG A 150 -5.92 -1.97 12.05
CA ARG A 150 -5.19 -2.21 13.31
C ARG A 150 -5.85 -3.22 14.25
N LEU A 151 -7.16 -3.46 14.07
CA LEU A 151 -7.94 -4.41 14.86
C LEU A 151 -7.73 -5.86 14.41
N LEU A 152 -7.10 -6.06 13.25
CA LEU A 152 -6.87 -7.37 12.66
C LEU A 152 -5.44 -7.84 12.92
N SER A 153 -5.29 -9.09 13.38
CA SER A 153 -4.00 -9.80 13.31
C SER A 153 -3.52 -9.94 11.86
N ASP A 154 -2.24 -10.25 11.63
CA ASP A 154 -1.70 -10.36 10.26
C ASP A 154 -2.43 -11.42 9.43
N ASN A 155 -2.79 -12.55 10.06
CA ASN A 155 -3.57 -13.60 9.42
C ASN A 155 -4.99 -13.13 9.03
N GLN A 156 -5.69 -12.45 9.95
CA GLN A 156 -7.02 -11.90 9.67
C GLN A 156 -6.98 -10.82 8.60
N LEU A 157 -5.94 -9.97 8.61
CA LEU A 157 -5.75 -8.92 7.62
C LEU A 157 -5.50 -9.52 6.23
N SER A 158 -4.63 -10.53 6.13
CA SER A 158 -4.39 -11.25 4.87
C SER A 158 -5.67 -11.89 4.32
N GLN A 159 -6.47 -12.52 5.19
CA GLN A 159 -7.74 -13.14 4.80
C GLN A 159 -8.76 -12.10 4.34
N ALA A 160 -8.93 -11.01 5.09
CA ALA A 160 -9.85 -9.92 4.74
C ALA A 160 -9.46 -9.26 3.42
N ALA A 161 -8.17 -8.99 3.22
CA ALA A 161 -7.65 -8.43 1.98
C ALA A 161 -7.95 -9.29 0.76
N ARG A 162 -7.89 -10.62 0.85
CA ARG A 162 -8.30 -11.52 -0.25
C ARG A 162 -9.77 -11.32 -0.64
N GLY A 163 -10.64 -11.12 0.36
CA GLY A 163 -12.06 -10.83 0.14
C GLY A 163 -12.28 -9.49 -0.54
N TRP A 164 -11.64 -8.43 -0.04
CA TRP A 164 -11.77 -7.06 -0.58
C TRP A 164 -11.21 -6.91 -1.99
N LEU A 165 -10.06 -7.54 -2.27
CA LEU A 165 -9.39 -7.43 -3.56
C LEU A 165 -10.05 -8.28 -4.66
N LYS A 166 -11.09 -9.06 -4.34
CA LYS A 166 -11.76 -10.02 -5.26
C LYS A 166 -10.76 -10.80 -6.12
N THR A 167 -9.61 -11.15 -5.55
CA THR A 167 -8.49 -11.76 -6.28
C THR A 167 -8.39 -13.23 -5.89
N PRO A 168 -8.67 -14.17 -6.80
CA PRO A 168 -8.29 -15.56 -6.59
C PRO A 168 -6.75 -15.64 -6.64
N SER A 169 -6.14 -16.22 -5.61
CA SER A 169 -4.79 -16.82 -5.58
C SER A 169 -3.49 -16.02 -5.83
N LEU A 170 -3.47 -14.72 -6.19
CA LEU A 170 -2.19 -14.01 -6.48
C LEU A 170 -1.23 -13.76 -5.29
N LEU A 171 -1.64 -14.00 -4.04
CA LEU A 171 -0.78 -13.82 -2.86
C LEU A 171 0.23 -14.95 -2.65
N LEU A 172 -0.01 -16.15 -3.20
CA LEU A 172 0.85 -17.33 -2.99
C LEU A 172 2.11 -17.34 -3.87
N ASP A 173 2.08 -16.69 -5.02
CA ASP A 173 3.15 -16.79 -6.03
C ASP A 173 4.22 -15.69 -5.91
N LEU A 174 3.90 -14.60 -5.21
CA LEU A 174 4.81 -13.44 -5.08
C LEU A 174 5.72 -13.49 -3.85
N TYR A 175 5.53 -14.47 -2.96
CA TYR A 175 6.36 -14.67 -1.78
C TYR A 175 7.44 -15.73 -1.92
N GLY A 176 7.44 -16.48 -3.02
CA GLY A 176 8.31 -17.64 -3.17
C GLY A 176 7.92 -18.73 -2.15
N SER A 177 7.68 -19.93 -2.65
CA SER A 177 7.72 -21.10 -1.79
C SER A 177 9.13 -21.25 -1.24
N VAL A 178 9.40 -20.73 -0.04
CA VAL A 178 10.57 -21.13 0.73
C VAL A 178 10.26 -22.48 1.39
N ASN A 179 9.96 -23.49 0.57
CA ASN A 179 10.04 -24.88 0.99
C ASN A 179 11.34 -25.44 0.43
N SER A 180 12.34 -25.36 1.29
CA SER A 180 13.57 -26.14 1.26
C SER A 180 13.32 -27.53 0.67
N THR A 181 13.80 -27.76 -0.55
CA THR A 181 14.02 -29.12 -1.05
C THR A 181 15.53 -29.37 -1.00
N TYR A 182 16.07 -29.33 0.22
CA TYR A 182 17.38 -29.88 0.55
C TYR A 182 17.22 -30.93 1.65
N THR A 183 16.49 -32.01 1.36
CA THR A 183 16.63 -33.31 2.04
C THR A 183 15.68 -34.30 1.37
N GLU A 184 16.19 -35.04 0.38
CA GLU A 184 15.88 -36.46 0.08
C GLU A 184 16.31 -36.78 -1.37
N THR A 185 17.62 -36.76 -1.63
CA THR A 185 18.20 -37.49 -2.77
C THR A 185 19.38 -38.35 -2.32
N LEU A 186 19.42 -38.72 -1.04
CA LEU A 186 20.42 -39.65 -0.48
C LEU A 186 19.83 -40.97 0.02
N MET A 187 18.56 -41.26 -0.20
CA MET A 187 17.96 -42.53 0.25
C MET A 187 16.92 -43.07 -0.74
N ARG A 188 17.34 -43.48 -1.95
CA ARG A 188 16.70 -44.59 -2.71
C ARG A 188 17.41 -44.81 -4.04
N GLY A 189 17.98 -46.01 -4.21
CA GLY A 189 18.41 -46.49 -5.52
C GLY A 189 19.67 -47.36 -5.51
N GLY A 190 19.80 -48.26 -4.54
CA GLY A 190 20.58 -49.47 -4.78
C GLY A 190 19.79 -50.39 -5.71
N LEU A 191 20.37 -50.67 -6.87
CA LEU A 191 20.62 -51.98 -7.50
C LEU A 191 21.23 -51.75 -8.87
#